data_AF-A0A497GKF5-F1
#
_entry.id   AF-A0A497GKF5-F1
#
_cell.length_a   1.000
_cell.length_b   1.000
_cell.length_c   1.000
_cell.angle_alpha   90.00
_cell.angle_beta   90.00
_cell.angle_gamma   90.00
#
_symmetry.space_group_name_H-M   'P 1'
#
loop_
_entity.id
_entity.type
_entity.pdbx_description
1 polymer ?
#
loop_
_entity_poly.entity_id
_entity_poly.type
_entity_poly.pdbx_seq_one_letter_code
_entity_poly.pdbx_strand_id
1 'polypeptide(L)'
;MVIEYAKHFAEKGWTSTGFQFYLNNKWYWKRPSQGGRGTSYWLFDEPHFLDDFLALRWFHTLFREDVDKSGVTDVNFVYRVDISRPQLDRNLIANLTTLWVTAYDAFEKYHEICMEYRRKYNITFWAYGTGPDVDQSNLEIMAYVYRVWLLGADGCLVYWTSFPSNPIKCWKEADRLAIVYPGTYFGYDGALPSIRLKVQRRAQQDIEYLNMLAKTARWNRDLVTRALAAFLAPKGREEAYADNPYLVNFLYLKYNDYLRIREAIVQVLLETTRR
;
A
#
# COMPACT_ATOMS: atom_id res chain seq x y z
N MET A 1 -10.76 -7.01 -26.03
CA MET A 1 -9.60 -6.92 -25.11
C MET A 1 -9.93 -7.37 -23.68
N VAL A 2 -10.75 -6.66 -22.87
CA VAL A 2 -11.01 -7.06 -21.46
C VAL A 2 -11.67 -8.44 -21.37
N ILE A 3 -12.71 -8.70 -22.17
CA ILE A 3 -13.38 -10.02 -22.25
C ILE A 3 -12.40 -11.15 -22.58
N GLU A 4 -11.45 -10.91 -23.49
CA GLU A 4 -10.46 -11.91 -23.90
C GLU A 4 -9.48 -12.22 -22.77
N TYR A 5 -9.01 -11.18 -22.05
CA TYR A 5 -8.21 -11.37 -20.85
C TYR A 5 -8.97 -12.16 -19.77
N ALA A 6 -10.25 -11.85 -19.55
CA ALA A 6 -11.05 -12.56 -18.57
C ALA A 6 -11.19 -14.05 -18.87
N LYS A 7 -11.54 -14.39 -20.11
CA LYS A 7 -11.60 -15.78 -20.55
C LYS A 7 -10.25 -16.47 -20.43
N HIS A 8 -9.18 -15.80 -20.83
CA HIS A 8 -7.82 -16.34 -20.73
C HIS A 8 -7.42 -16.63 -19.27
N PHE A 9 -7.67 -15.70 -18.35
CA PHE A 9 -7.33 -15.88 -16.93
C PHE A 9 -8.14 -17.01 -16.29
N ALA A 10 -9.41 -17.13 -16.65
CA ALA A 10 -10.26 -18.25 -16.23
C ALA A 10 -9.77 -19.59 -16.79
N GLU A 11 -9.46 -19.67 -18.08
CA GLU A 11 -8.90 -20.87 -18.73
C GLU A 11 -7.57 -21.32 -18.09
N LYS A 12 -6.77 -20.36 -17.60
CA LYS A 12 -5.52 -20.63 -16.87
C LYS A 12 -5.73 -20.97 -15.40
N GLY A 13 -6.96 -20.85 -14.87
CA GLY A 13 -7.28 -21.07 -13.46
C GLY A 13 -6.66 -20.04 -12.52
N TRP A 14 -6.37 -18.82 -13.01
CA TRP A 14 -5.74 -17.75 -12.23
C TRP A 14 -6.78 -16.99 -11.37
N THR A 15 -7.39 -17.68 -10.41
CA THR A 15 -8.51 -17.14 -9.61
C THR A 15 -8.06 -16.43 -8.32
N SER A 16 -6.84 -16.69 -7.86
CA SER A 16 -6.30 -16.09 -6.62
C SER A 16 -5.53 -14.78 -6.84
N THR A 17 -5.08 -14.50 -8.07
CA THR A 17 -4.30 -13.30 -8.41
C THR A 17 -5.24 -12.13 -8.69
N GLY A 18 -5.02 -10.99 -8.03
CA GLY A 18 -5.73 -9.75 -8.34
C GLY A 18 -5.19 -9.10 -9.63
N PHE A 19 -5.95 -9.16 -10.72
CA PHE A 19 -5.58 -8.51 -11.98
C PHE A 19 -5.98 -7.05 -11.96
N GLN A 20 -4.99 -6.16 -11.91
CA GLN A 20 -5.20 -4.73 -11.74
C GLN A 20 -5.44 -4.03 -13.08
N PHE A 21 -6.61 -3.42 -13.24
CA PHE A 21 -6.85 -2.36 -14.22
C PHE A 21 -6.53 -1.02 -13.57
N TYR A 22 -5.58 -0.29 -14.15
CA TYR A 22 -5.13 1.02 -13.67
C TYR A 22 -4.73 1.91 -14.85
N LEU A 23 -5.05 3.20 -14.75
CA LEU A 23 -4.75 4.20 -15.77
C LEU A 23 -3.70 5.18 -15.24
N ASN A 24 -2.46 5.04 -15.71
CA ASN A 24 -1.32 5.81 -15.23
C ASN A 24 -1.00 7.06 -16.09
N ASN A 25 -2.02 7.71 -16.66
CA ASN A 25 -1.79 8.90 -17.50
C ASN A 25 -1.48 10.11 -16.61
N LYS A 26 -0.23 10.59 -16.66
CA LYS A 26 0.25 11.73 -15.87
C LYS A 26 0.65 12.91 -16.77
N TRP A 27 -0.34 13.51 -17.42
CA TRP A 27 -0.17 14.67 -18.30
C TRP A 27 -0.99 15.87 -17.82
N TYR A 28 -0.32 16.94 -17.40
CA TYR A 28 -0.98 18.12 -16.85
C TYR A 28 -1.36 19.13 -17.94
N TRP A 29 -2.20 18.73 -18.91
CA TRP A 29 -2.63 19.60 -20.03
C TRP A 29 -3.19 20.96 -19.57
N LYS A 30 -4.01 20.94 -18.52
CA LYS A 30 -4.66 22.14 -17.94
C LYS A 30 -3.73 22.99 -17.08
N ARG A 31 -2.53 22.48 -16.76
CA ARG A 31 -1.49 23.14 -15.98
C ARG A 31 -0.14 22.83 -16.60
N PRO A 32 0.15 23.35 -17.81
CA PRO A 32 1.32 22.95 -18.59
C PRO A 32 2.65 23.21 -17.88
N SER A 33 2.69 24.15 -16.93
CA SER A 33 3.87 24.38 -16.06
C SER A 33 4.24 23.19 -15.16
N GLN A 34 3.31 22.26 -14.91
CA GLN A 34 3.57 21.01 -14.18
C GLN A 34 4.12 19.89 -15.08
N GLY A 35 4.10 20.07 -16.41
CA GLY A 35 4.63 19.12 -17.37
C GLY A 35 3.87 17.79 -17.41
N GLY A 36 4.61 16.68 -17.48
CA GLY A 36 4.07 15.33 -17.51
C GLY A 36 4.28 14.62 -18.85
N ARG A 37 3.85 13.35 -18.91
CA ARG A 37 3.85 12.51 -20.12
C ARG A 37 2.53 11.74 -20.16
N GLY A 38 1.91 11.66 -21.32
CA GLY A 38 0.64 10.98 -21.45
C GLY A 38 0.08 11.02 -22.86
N THR A 39 -0.94 10.20 -23.08
CA THR A 39 -1.63 10.06 -24.37
C THR A 39 -3.09 10.53 -24.30
N SER A 40 -3.58 10.95 -23.12
CA SER A 40 -4.92 11.51 -22.94
C SER A 40 -4.89 12.91 -22.33
N TYR A 41 -5.96 13.69 -22.58
CA TYR A 41 -6.15 15.03 -22.03
C TYR A 41 -6.51 15.04 -20.54
N TRP A 42 -7.04 13.93 -20.02
CA TRP A 42 -7.43 13.79 -18.61
C TRP A 42 -6.28 13.25 -17.77
N LEU A 43 -6.19 13.74 -16.54
CA LEU A 43 -5.19 13.28 -15.59
C LEU A 43 -5.71 12.06 -14.83
N PHE A 44 -5.23 10.86 -15.14
CA PHE A 44 -5.69 9.62 -14.51
C PHE A 44 -4.85 9.21 -13.29
N ASP A 45 -3.58 9.60 -13.27
CA ASP A 45 -2.70 9.49 -12.10
C ASP A 45 -2.66 10.84 -11.38
N GLU A 46 -3.14 10.89 -10.13
CA GLU A 46 -3.35 12.11 -9.34
C GLU A 46 -4.35 13.13 -9.93
N PRO A 47 -5.59 12.73 -10.28
CA PRO A 47 -6.64 13.61 -10.82
C PRO A 47 -6.86 14.85 -9.97
N HIS A 48 -7.25 15.94 -10.62
CA HIS A 48 -7.40 17.24 -9.95
C HIS A 48 -8.74 17.92 -10.25
N PHE A 49 -9.27 17.72 -11.45
CA PHE A 49 -10.48 18.37 -11.91
C PHE A 49 -11.64 17.38 -12.00
N LEU A 50 -12.87 17.90 -11.94
CA LEU A 50 -14.09 17.09 -11.97
C LEU A 50 -14.12 16.14 -13.18
N ASP A 51 -13.72 16.62 -14.34
CA ASP A 51 -13.71 15.83 -15.57
C ASP A 51 -12.65 14.73 -15.59
N ASP A 52 -11.54 14.88 -14.85
CA ASP A 52 -10.59 13.78 -14.64
C ASP A 52 -11.28 12.60 -13.94
N PHE A 53 -12.05 12.90 -12.88
CA PHE A 53 -12.82 11.90 -12.12
C PHE A 53 -13.98 11.33 -12.94
N LEU A 54 -14.68 12.14 -13.73
CA LEU A 54 -15.74 11.66 -14.62
C LEU A 54 -15.18 10.73 -15.71
N ALA A 55 -14.00 11.05 -16.25
CA ALA A 55 -13.32 10.19 -17.20
C ALA A 55 -12.89 8.87 -16.55
N LEU A 56 -12.27 8.90 -15.36
CA LEU A 56 -11.95 7.69 -14.59
C LEU A 56 -13.19 6.82 -14.36
N ARG A 57 -14.31 7.44 -13.94
CA ARG A 57 -15.60 6.76 -13.76
C ARG A 57 -16.04 6.08 -15.05
N TRP A 58 -15.97 6.77 -16.18
CA TRP A 58 -16.36 6.22 -17.48
C TRP A 58 -15.53 4.99 -17.86
N PHE A 59 -14.19 5.08 -17.80
CA PHE A 59 -13.32 3.94 -18.10
C PHE A 59 -13.54 2.76 -17.15
N HIS A 60 -13.81 3.05 -15.87
CA HIS A 60 -14.14 2.03 -14.91
C HIS A 60 -15.46 1.32 -15.26
N THR A 61 -16.51 2.07 -15.56
CA THR A 61 -17.80 1.50 -15.95
C THR A 61 -17.62 0.56 -17.14
N LEU A 62 -16.88 0.98 -18.18
CA LEU A 62 -16.59 0.12 -19.32
C LEU A 62 -15.83 -1.16 -18.93
N PHE A 63 -14.80 -1.04 -18.09
CA PHE A 63 -14.06 -2.20 -17.61
C PHE A 63 -14.96 -3.20 -16.88
N ARG A 64 -15.81 -2.73 -15.97
CA ARG A 64 -16.75 -3.59 -15.23
C ARG A 64 -17.79 -4.23 -16.15
N GLU A 65 -18.37 -3.45 -17.05
CA GLU A 65 -19.32 -3.98 -18.03
C GLU A 65 -18.70 -5.09 -18.89
N ASP A 66 -17.45 -4.93 -19.32
CA ASP A 66 -16.77 -5.95 -20.12
C ASP A 66 -16.39 -7.19 -19.31
N VAL A 67 -16.02 -7.03 -18.03
CA VAL A 67 -15.86 -8.16 -17.11
C VAL A 67 -17.19 -8.91 -16.96
N ASP A 68 -18.30 -8.21 -16.73
CA ASP A 68 -19.63 -8.82 -16.59
C ASP A 68 -20.06 -9.53 -17.88
N LYS A 69 -19.88 -8.89 -19.04
CA LYS A 69 -20.17 -9.47 -20.37
C LYS A 69 -19.32 -10.71 -20.68
N SER A 70 -18.16 -10.86 -20.05
CA SER A 70 -17.32 -12.03 -20.26
C SER A 70 -17.94 -13.33 -19.70
N GLY A 71 -18.84 -13.20 -18.72
CA GLY A 71 -19.44 -14.32 -18.00
C GLY A 71 -18.52 -14.98 -16.96
N VAL A 72 -17.29 -14.47 -16.79
CA VAL A 72 -16.31 -14.97 -15.82
C VAL A 72 -16.58 -14.37 -14.44
N THR A 73 -16.72 -15.20 -13.42
CA THR A 73 -17.08 -14.78 -12.06
C THR A 73 -16.06 -15.15 -10.98
N ASP A 74 -15.10 -16.01 -11.32
CA ASP A 74 -14.10 -16.58 -10.40
C ASP A 74 -12.73 -15.89 -10.50
N VAL A 75 -12.51 -15.02 -11.50
CA VAL A 75 -11.29 -14.22 -11.63
C VAL A 75 -11.40 -12.93 -10.81
N ASN A 76 -10.38 -12.68 -9.98
CA ASN A 76 -10.31 -11.48 -9.16
C ASN A 76 -9.83 -10.27 -9.97
N PHE A 77 -10.78 -9.46 -10.44
CA PHE A 77 -10.50 -8.19 -11.09
C PHE A 77 -10.44 -7.03 -10.10
N VAL A 78 -9.34 -6.29 -10.15
CA VAL A 78 -9.07 -5.16 -9.26
C VAL A 78 -9.04 -3.90 -10.10
N TYR A 79 -9.98 -2.99 -9.90
CA TYR A 79 -9.79 -1.61 -10.34
C TYR A 79 -9.00 -0.84 -9.30
N ARG A 80 -7.81 -0.41 -9.72
CA ARG A 80 -6.87 0.34 -8.91
C ARG A 80 -6.88 1.81 -9.31
N VAL A 81 -6.75 2.69 -8.32
CA VAL A 81 -6.46 4.12 -8.52
C VAL A 81 -5.26 4.55 -7.69
N ASP A 82 -4.49 5.50 -8.23
CA ASP A 82 -3.36 6.13 -7.55
C ASP A 82 -3.72 7.61 -7.32
N ILE A 83 -4.30 7.90 -6.15
CA ILE A 83 -4.89 9.21 -5.84
C ILE A 83 -4.55 9.61 -4.40
N SER A 84 -3.72 10.63 -4.26
CA SER A 84 -3.33 11.23 -2.98
C SER A 84 -4.22 12.41 -2.58
N ARG A 85 -5.42 12.48 -3.16
CA ARG A 85 -6.43 13.51 -2.90
C ARG A 85 -7.84 12.90 -2.80
N PRO A 86 -8.08 11.93 -1.90
CA PRO A 86 -9.36 11.25 -1.79
C PRO A 86 -10.54 12.21 -1.53
N GLN A 87 -10.30 13.35 -0.89
CA GLN A 87 -11.30 14.41 -0.71
C GLN A 87 -11.84 15.02 -2.01
N LEU A 88 -11.12 14.88 -3.14
CA LEU A 88 -11.56 15.39 -4.43
C LEU A 88 -12.46 14.43 -5.19
N ASP A 89 -12.52 13.15 -4.79
CA ASP A 89 -13.38 12.15 -5.43
C ASP A 89 -14.86 12.47 -5.31
N ARG A 90 -15.31 13.05 -4.18
CA ARG A 90 -16.72 13.43 -3.97
C ARG A 90 -17.70 12.29 -4.25
N ASN A 91 -17.32 11.05 -3.95
CA ASN A 91 -18.06 9.81 -4.25
C ASN A 91 -18.27 9.51 -5.74
N LEU A 92 -17.43 10.02 -6.64
CA LEU A 92 -17.57 9.81 -8.08
C LEU A 92 -17.07 8.44 -8.53
N ILE A 93 -16.00 7.93 -7.92
CA ILE A 93 -15.33 6.67 -8.29
C ILE A 93 -15.08 5.74 -7.10
N ALA A 94 -15.22 6.22 -5.86
CA ALA A 94 -15.02 5.37 -4.68
C ALA A 94 -15.89 4.10 -4.69
N ASN A 95 -17.16 4.22 -5.08
CA ASN A 95 -18.09 3.09 -5.16
C ASN A 95 -17.77 2.07 -6.27
N LEU A 96 -16.90 2.42 -7.20
CA LEU A 96 -16.43 1.53 -8.25
C LEU A 96 -15.06 0.95 -7.88
N THR A 97 -14.23 1.70 -7.16
CA THR A 97 -12.84 1.34 -6.83
C THR A 97 -12.75 0.12 -5.93
N THR A 98 -11.77 -0.76 -6.19
CA THR A 98 -11.49 -1.93 -5.33
C THR A 98 -10.19 -1.77 -4.56
N LEU A 99 -9.19 -1.12 -5.18
CA LEU A 99 -7.89 -0.82 -4.58
C LEU A 99 -7.60 0.67 -4.72
N TRP A 100 -7.40 1.34 -3.59
CA TRP A 100 -6.99 2.73 -3.57
C TRP A 100 -5.56 2.85 -3.06
N VAL A 101 -4.67 3.29 -3.93
CA VAL A 101 -3.26 3.54 -3.62
C VAL A 101 -3.07 5.03 -3.43
N THR A 102 -2.43 5.44 -2.34
CA THR A 102 -2.34 6.84 -1.95
C THR A 102 -0.99 7.14 -1.29
N ALA A 103 -0.45 8.34 -1.49
CA ALA A 103 0.77 8.75 -0.80
C ALA A 103 0.53 8.71 0.71
N TYR A 104 1.53 8.29 1.48
CA TYR A 104 1.47 8.15 2.92
C TYR A 104 0.92 9.41 3.61
N ASP A 105 1.45 10.56 3.25
CA ASP A 105 1.14 11.85 3.85
C ASP A 105 -0.34 12.20 3.62
N ALA A 106 -0.86 11.84 2.44
CA ALA A 106 -2.27 12.00 2.11
C ALA A 106 -3.14 10.97 2.83
N PHE A 107 -2.70 9.71 2.93
CA PHE A 107 -3.40 8.67 3.68
C PHE A 107 -3.57 9.05 5.15
N GLU A 108 -2.50 9.54 5.78
CA GLU A 108 -2.52 9.99 7.17
C GLU A 108 -3.40 11.26 7.34
N LYS A 109 -3.22 12.25 6.45
CA LYS A 109 -3.99 13.50 6.52
C LYS A 109 -5.49 13.31 6.28
N TYR A 110 -5.86 12.41 5.38
CA TYR A 110 -7.24 12.14 4.98
C TYR A 110 -7.74 10.77 5.47
N HIS A 111 -7.15 10.28 6.57
CA HIS A 111 -7.38 8.94 7.12
C HIS A 111 -8.87 8.62 7.30
N GLU A 112 -9.64 9.53 7.91
CA GLU A 112 -11.07 9.30 8.13
C GLU A 112 -11.88 9.15 6.83
N ILE A 113 -11.53 9.88 5.78
CA ILE A 113 -12.18 9.74 4.46
C ILE A 113 -11.85 8.37 3.87
N CYS A 114 -10.58 7.96 3.94
CA CYS A 114 -10.15 6.64 3.49
C CYS A 114 -10.89 5.52 4.26
N MET A 115 -10.98 5.63 5.58
CA MET A 115 -11.68 4.64 6.41
C MET A 115 -13.19 4.67 6.21
N GLU A 116 -13.79 5.82 5.94
CA GLU A 116 -15.19 5.91 5.50
C GLU A 116 -15.41 5.14 4.19
N TYR A 117 -14.56 5.37 3.18
CA TYR A 117 -14.65 4.66 1.91
C TYR A 117 -14.45 3.15 2.06
N ARG A 118 -13.52 2.72 2.93
CA ARG A 118 -13.38 1.31 3.29
C ARG A 118 -14.67 0.75 3.88
N ARG A 119 -15.25 1.42 4.87
CA ARG A 119 -16.50 0.98 5.54
C ARG A 119 -17.69 0.94 4.58
N LYS A 120 -17.79 1.90 3.67
CA LYS A 120 -18.94 2.06 2.78
C LYS A 120 -18.87 1.21 1.51
N TYR A 121 -17.68 1.04 0.95
CA TYR A 121 -17.49 0.43 -0.38
C TYR A 121 -16.53 -0.76 -0.37
N ASN A 122 -16.05 -1.18 0.82
CA ASN A 122 -15.12 -2.31 0.98
C ASN A 122 -13.81 -2.15 0.16
N ILE A 123 -13.29 -0.92 0.09
CA ILE A 123 -12.05 -0.61 -0.62
C ILE A 123 -10.85 -1.12 0.16
N THR A 124 -9.93 -1.79 -0.54
CA THR A 124 -8.58 -2.09 -0.05
C THR A 124 -7.71 -0.85 -0.18
N PHE A 125 -6.99 -0.47 0.88
CA PHE A 125 -6.12 0.71 0.84
C PHE A 125 -4.65 0.34 0.89
N TRP A 126 -3.86 0.87 -0.04
CA TRP A 126 -2.41 0.85 0.04
C TRP A 126 -1.85 2.25 0.22
N ALA A 127 -0.86 2.39 1.09
CA ALA A 127 -0.08 3.61 1.20
C ALA A 127 1.25 3.46 0.45
N TYR A 128 1.74 4.51 -0.20
CA TYR A 128 3.09 4.53 -0.76
C TYR A 128 3.93 5.69 -0.23
N GLY A 129 5.24 5.56 -0.28
CA GLY A 129 6.17 6.61 0.11
C GLY A 129 7.41 6.64 -0.78
N THR A 130 8.39 7.41 -0.31
CA THR A 130 9.71 7.54 -0.96
C THR A 130 10.81 6.90 -0.10
N GLY A 131 10.44 6.30 1.05
CA GLY A 131 11.33 5.66 2.03
C GLY A 131 12.48 6.54 2.52
N PRO A 132 13.38 6.03 3.39
CA PRO A 132 14.60 6.74 3.75
C PRO A 132 15.60 6.80 2.58
N ASP A 133 16.39 7.88 2.56
CA ASP A 133 17.59 8.03 1.72
C ASP A 133 18.66 6.97 2.06
N VAL A 134 19.68 6.83 1.21
CA VAL A 134 20.69 5.76 1.31
C VAL A 134 21.52 5.85 2.60
N ASP A 135 21.69 7.06 3.13
CA ASP A 135 22.44 7.40 4.34
C ASP A 135 21.56 7.49 5.60
N GLN A 136 20.24 7.38 5.45
CA GLN A 136 19.29 7.42 6.55
C GLN A 136 19.08 6.06 7.20
N SER A 137 18.47 6.05 8.38
CA SER A 137 18.27 4.84 9.15
C SER A 137 17.28 3.89 8.48
N ASN A 138 17.67 2.64 8.30
CA ASN A 138 16.76 1.60 7.82
C ASN A 138 15.61 1.33 8.81
N LEU A 139 15.69 1.77 10.08
CA LEU A 139 14.56 1.63 11.02
C LEU A 139 13.35 2.47 10.60
N GLU A 140 13.54 3.52 9.80
CA GLU A 140 12.43 4.29 9.24
C GLU A 140 11.53 3.43 8.34
N ILE A 141 12.09 2.40 7.69
CA ILE A 141 11.32 1.40 6.93
C ILE A 141 10.40 0.62 7.86
N MET A 142 10.92 0.14 9.00
CA MET A 142 10.12 -0.57 9.99
C MET A 142 9.02 0.35 10.54
N ALA A 143 9.38 1.58 10.90
CA ALA A 143 8.45 2.58 11.42
C ALA A 143 7.30 2.87 10.45
N TYR A 144 7.63 3.07 9.17
CA TYR A 144 6.65 3.28 8.12
C TYR A 144 5.66 2.12 8.00
N VAL A 145 6.16 0.89 7.88
CA VAL A 145 5.32 -0.31 7.66
C VAL A 145 4.37 -0.57 8.84
N TYR A 146 4.86 -0.40 10.07
CA TYR A 146 3.99 -0.49 11.26
C TYR A 146 2.97 0.63 11.31
N ARG A 147 3.37 1.87 10.98
CA ARG A 147 2.48 3.04 11.01
C ARG A 147 1.33 2.90 10.02
N VAL A 148 1.60 2.51 8.77
CA VAL A 148 0.55 2.34 7.75
C VAL A 148 -0.39 1.19 8.08
N TRP A 149 0.12 0.10 8.65
CA TRP A 149 -0.74 -0.99 9.14
C TRP A 149 -1.63 -0.51 10.30
N LEU A 150 -1.07 0.25 11.25
CA LEU A 150 -1.84 0.81 12.37
C LEU A 150 -2.93 1.77 11.87
N LEU A 151 -2.63 2.58 10.84
CA LEU A 151 -3.58 3.43 10.12
C LEU A 151 -4.58 2.63 9.24
N GLY A 152 -4.57 1.30 9.29
CA GLY A 152 -5.57 0.49 8.60
C GLY A 152 -5.32 0.25 7.11
N ALA A 153 -4.11 0.49 6.59
CA ALA A 153 -3.75 0.09 5.23
C ALA A 153 -3.61 -1.44 5.11
N ASP A 154 -4.09 -2.01 4.01
CA ASP A 154 -3.99 -3.45 3.70
C ASP A 154 -2.68 -3.82 3.02
N GLY A 155 -1.99 -2.84 2.44
CA GLY A 155 -0.68 -3.00 1.86
C GLY A 155 0.09 -1.69 1.87
N CYS A 156 1.38 -1.75 1.55
CA CYS A 156 2.18 -0.55 1.43
C CYS A 156 3.35 -0.71 0.46
N LEU A 157 3.77 0.40 -0.11
CA LEU A 157 5.01 0.53 -0.86
C LEU A 157 5.90 1.54 -0.16
N VAL A 158 6.93 1.08 0.56
CA VAL A 158 7.84 2.02 1.26
C VAL A 158 8.53 2.95 0.27
N TYR A 159 8.89 2.43 -0.92
CA TYR A 159 9.31 3.20 -2.08
C TYR A 159 8.32 2.95 -3.22
N TRP A 160 7.86 4.01 -3.87
CA TRP A 160 6.92 3.93 -5.00
C TRP A 160 7.49 3.24 -6.25
N THR A 161 8.81 3.11 -6.34
CA THR A 161 9.52 2.22 -7.27
C THR A 161 10.66 1.52 -6.53
N SER A 162 11.16 0.42 -7.08
CA SER A 162 12.23 -0.38 -6.47
C SER A 162 13.52 -0.45 -7.28
N PHE A 163 13.50 0.11 -8.49
CA PHE A 163 14.57 -0.03 -9.47
C PHE A 163 15.33 1.28 -9.66
N PRO A 164 16.63 1.23 -10.01
CA PRO A 164 17.40 2.43 -10.25
C PRO A 164 16.90 3.18 -11.47
N SER A 165 16.93 4.51 -11.35
CA SER A 165 16.70 5.44 -12.46
C SER A 165 17.75 5.28 -13.58
N ASN A 166 18.98 4.89 -13.20
CA ASN A 166 20.06 4.56 -14.12
C ASN A 166 20.78 3.27 -13.68
N PRO A 167 20.61 2.15 -14.41
CA PRO A 167 21.19 0.86 -14.01
C PRO A 167 22.72 0.83 -14.03
N ILE A 168 23.38 1.73 -14.78
CA ILE A 168 24.84 1.79 -14.89
C ILE A 168 25.45 2.58 -13.72
N LYS A 169 24.81 3.68 -13.32
CA LYS A 169 25.34 4.61 -12.31
C LYS A 169 24.99 4.27 -10.88
N CYS A 170 23.95 3.45 -10.65
CA CYS A 170 23.43 3.14 -9.32
C CYS A 170 24.43 2.49 -8.33
N TRP A 171 25.56 1.98 -8.82
CA TRP A 171 26.66 1.46 -7.99
C TRP A 171 27.67 2.51 -7.53
N LYS A 172 27.62 3.72 -8.10
CA LYS A 172 28.55 4.83 -7.82
C LYS A 172 27.85 6.08 -7.28
N GLU A 173 26.58 6.24 -7.61
CA GLU A 173 25.75 7.38 -7.22
C GLU A 173 24.58 6.87 -6.36
N ALA A 174 24.28 7.58 -5.27
CA ALA A 174 23.16 7.24 -4.41
C ALA A 174 21.84 7.40 -5.16
N ASP A 175 21.05 6.33 -5.20
CA ASP A 175 19.69 6.36 -5.73
C ASP A 175 18.73 5.94 -4.60
N ARG A 176 17.96 6.92 -4.11
CA ARG A 176 17.00 6.74 -3.01
C ARG A 176 16.02 5.62 -3.32
N LEU A 177 15.53 5.53 -4.55
CA LEU A 177 14.43 4.63 -4.91
C LEU A 177 14.91 3.24 -5.32
N ALA A 178 16.20 3.08 -5.64
CA ALA A 178 16.79 1.80 -5.98
C ALA A 178 16.97 0.92 -4.74
N ILE A 179 16.15 -0.12 -4.57
CA ILE A 179 16.35 -1.15 -3.54
C ILE A 179 16.66 -2.52 -4.14
N VAL A 180 16.49 -2.65 -5.45
CA VAL A 180 16.91 -3.79 -6.28
C VAL A 180 17.89 -3.26 -7.32
N TYR A 181 19.09 -3.83 -7.37
CA TYR A 181 20.18 -3.38 -8.23
C TYR A 181 20.50 -4.43 -9.31
N PRO A 182 20.95 -4.03 -10.51
CA PRO A 182 21.42 -4.96 -11.52
C PRO A 182 22.78 -5.55 -11.11
N GLY A 183 22.90 -6.88 -11.12
CA GLY A 183 24.15 -7.58 -10.82
C GLY A 183 25.20 -7.54 -11.92
N THR A 184 24.85 -7.02 -13.10
CA THR A 184 25.73 -6.99 -14.28
C THR A 184 27.02 -6.20 -14.03
N TYR A 185 27.00 -5.23 -13.11
CA TYR A 185 28.19 -4.52 -12.64
C TYR A 185 29.27 -5.45 -12.07
N PHE A 186 28.87 -6.59 -11.49
CA PHE A 186 29.73 -7.63 -10.94
C PHE A 186 29.83 -8.88 -11.83
N GLY A 187 29.34 -8.82 -13.07
CA GLY A 187 29.29 -9.98 -13.96
C GLY A 187 28.20 -11.01 -13.61
N TYR A 188 27.20 -10.64 -12.81
CA TYR A 188 26.05 -11.49 -12.47
C TYR A 188 24.82 -11.10 -13.30
N ASP A 189 24.28 -12.04 -14.08
CA ASP A 189 23.05 -11.83 -14.86
C ASP A 189 21.80 -12.03 -13.99
N GLY A 190 21.53 -11.04 -13.14
CA GLY A 190 20.35 -11.07 -12.27
C GLY A 190 20.25 -9.87 -11.34
N ALA A 191 19.20 -9.88 -10.52
CA ALA A 191 18.94 -8.82 -9.54
C ALA A 191 19.67 -9.06 -8.21
N LEU A 192 20.21 -7.98 -7.63
CA LEU A 192 20.84 -7.96 -6.32
C LEU A 192 19.99 -7.16 -5.32
N PRO A 193 19.62 -7.75 -4.16
CA PRO A 193 18.85 -7.05 -3.14
C PRO A 193 19.72 -6.13 -2.29
N SER A 194 19.20 -4.96 -1.95
CA SER A 194 19.81 -4.09 -0.94
C SER A 194 19.50 -4.52 0.50
N ILE A 195 20.24 -3.97 1.47
CA ILE A 195 19.90 -4.09 2.89
C ILE A 195 18.49 -3.51 3.14
N ARG A 196 18.13 -2.39 2.50
CA ARG A 196 16.80 -1.77 2.59
C ARG A 196 15.68 -2.73 2.21
N LEU A 197 15.85 -3.50 1.14
CA LEU A 197 14.88 -4.54 0.74
C LEU A 197 14.79 -5.69 1.77
N LYS A 198 15.90 -6.08 2.39
CA LYS A 198 15.88 -7.09 3.47
C LYS A 198 15.15 -6.57 4.72
N VAL A 199 15.29 -5.29 5.06
CA VAL A 199 14.54 -4.67 6.16
C VAL A 199 13.06 -4.57 5.83
N GLN A 200 12.67 -4.22 4.59
CA GLN A 200 11.27 -4.26 4.18
C GLN A 200 10.65 -5.66 4.34
N ARG A 201 11.37 -6.71 3.92
CA ARG A 201 10.92 -8.08 4.12
C ARG A 201 10.73 -8.39 5.60
N ARG A 202 11.67 -7.98 6.47
CA ARG A 202 11.56 -8.16 7.92
C ARG A 202 10.33 -7.46 8.49
N ALA A 203 10.06 -6.22 8.07
CA ALA A 203 8.90 -5.46 8.48
C ALA A 203 7.60 -6.14 8.03
N GLN A 204 7.52 -6.59 6.77
CA GLN A 204 6.36 -7.30 6.25
C GLN A 204 6.10 -8.59 7.03
N GLN A 205 7.14 -9.38 7.34
CA GLN A 205 7.00 -10.57 8.17
C GLN A 205 6.44 -10.27 9.57
N ASP A 206 6.82 -9.13 10.16
CA ASP A 206 6.26 -8.71 11.44
C ASP A 206 4.77 -8.35 11.33
N ILE A 207 4.37 -7.70 10.22
CA ILE A 207 2.96 -7.44 9.92
C ILE A 207 2.16 -8.73 9.72
N GLU A 208 2.75 -9.79 9.17
CA GLU A 208 2.04 -11.07 9.06
C GLU A 208 1.68 -11.67 10.41
N TYR A 209 2.51 -11.50 11.45
CA TYR A 209 2.13 -11.93 12.79
C TYR A 209 0.93 -11.13 13.33
N LEU A 210 0.88 -9.82 13.07
CA LEU A 210 -0.28 -9.00 13.43
C LEU A 210 -1.53 -9.44 12.66
N ASN A 211 -1.41 -9.72 11.36
CA ASN A 211 -2.51 -10.22 10.53
C ASN A 211 -3.00 -11.59 10.98
N MET A 212 -2.09 -12.51 11.34
CA MET A 212 -2.44 -13.81 11.89
C MET A 212 -3.20 -13.65 13.21
N LEU A 213 -2.71 -12.79 14.10
CA LEU A 213 -3.37 -12.54 15.40
C LEU A 213 -4.77 -11.99 15.19
N ALA A 214 -4.91 -10.99 14.33
CA ALA A 214 -6.19 -10.38 13.98
C ALA A 214 -7.21 -11.33 13.34
N LYS A 215 -6.78 -12.52 12.86
CA LYS A 215 -7.65 -13.56 12.29
C LYS A 215 -8.03 -14.66 13.29
N THR A 216 -7.53 -14.61 14.52
CA THR A 216 -7.92 -15.58 15.55
C THR A 216 -9.28 -15.23 16.17
N ALA A 217 -10.00 -16.21 16.73
CA ALA A 217 -11.40 -16.06 17.14
C ALA A 217 -11.67 -14.95 18.18
N ARG A 218 -10.68 -14.56 18.99
CA ARG A 218 -10.81 -13.54 20.06
C ARG A 218 -10.28 -12.17 19.67
N TRP A 219 -9.71 -12.06 18.49
CA TRP A 219 -9.03 -10.87 18.04
C TRP A 219 -9.64 -10.40 16.73
N ASN A 220 -9.49 -9.11 16.49
CA ASN A 220 -9.70 -8.50 15.18
C ASN A 220 -8.63 -7.40 15.03
N ARG A 221 -8.57 -6.79 13.84
CA ARG A 221 -7.57 -5.76 13.56
C ARG A 221 -7.62 -4.59 14.54
N ASP A 222 -8.82 -4.14 14.91
CA ASP A 222 -8.99 -3.02 15.84
C ASP A 222 -8.45 -3.35 17.23
N LEU A 223 -8.76 -4.54 17.75
CA LEU A 223 -8.26 -5.01 19.04
C LEU A 223 -6.73 -5.14 19.05
N VAL A 224 -6.15 -5.68 17.97
CA VAL A 224 -4.69 -5.77 17.83
C VAL A 224 -4.06 -4.37 17.78
N THR A 225 -4.66 -3.44 17.03
CA THR A 225 -4.21 -2.05 16.94
C THR A 225 -4.22 -1.35 18.29
N ARG A 226 -5.32 -1.47 19.06
CA ARG A 226 -5.43 -0.89 20.40
C ARG A 226 -4.43 -1.50 21.38
N ALA A 227 -4.28 -2.82 21.37
CA ALA A 227 -3.34 -3.53 22.23
C ALA A 227 -1.88 -3.15 21.93
N LEU A 228 -1.52 -3.06 20.63
CA LEU A 228 -0.19 -2.64 20.21
C LEU A 228 0.10 -1.20 20.67
N ALA A 229 -0.89 -0.30 20.54
CA ALA A 229 -0.72 1.08 20.98
C ALA A 229 -0.57 1.20 22.49
N ALA A 230 -1.38 0.48 23.27
CA ALA A 230 -1.25 0.43 24.73
C ALA A 230 0.10 -0.15 25.16
N PHE A 231 0.59 -1.21 24.48
CA PHE A 231 1.88 -1.83 24.76
C PHE A 231 3.07 -0.87 24.54
N LEU A 232 2.95 0.04 23.57
CA LEU A 232 3.98 1.04 23.25
C LEU A 232 3.79 2.36 23.98
N ALA A 233 2.75 2.49 24.81
CA ALA A 233 2.45 3.72 25.50
C ALA A 233 3.51 4.02 26.58
N PRO A 234 3.82 5.32 26.82
CA PRO A 234 4.51 5.71 28.04
C PRO A 234 3.73 5.23 29.27
N LYS A 235 4.45 4.84 30.32
CA LYS A 235 3.85 4.36 31.58
C LYS A 235 2.79 5.35 32.10
N GLY A 236 1.59 4.85 32.37
CA GLY A 236 0.45 5.65 32.84
C GLY A 236 -0.36 6.33 31.71
N ARG A 237 -0.07 6.03 30.44
CA ARG A 237 -0.84 6.53 29.28
C ARG A 237 -1.44 5.41 28.43
N GLU A 238 -1.44 4.17 28.93
CA GLU A 238 -1.87 2.98 28.22
C GLU A 238 -3.31 3.10 27.71
N GLU A 239 -4.24 3.59 28.55
CA GLU A 239 -5.64 3.82 28.19
C GLU A 239 -5.79 4.88 27.09
N ALA A 240 -5.09 6.02 27.22
CA ALA A 240 -5.13 7.09 26.21
C ALA A 240 -4.62 6.62 24.84
N TYR A 241 -3.62 5.74 24.81
CA TYR A 241 -3.10 5.14 23.58
C TYR A 241 -4.02 4.02 23.06
N ALA A 242 -4.70 3.29 23.93
CA ALA A 242 -5.72 2.32 23.52
C ALA A 242 -6.93 3.02 22.88
N ASP A 243 -7.34 4.17 23.40
CA ASP A 243 -8.45 4.98 22.89
C ASP A 243 -8.08 5.72 21.61
N ASN A 244 -6.83 6.18 21.49
CA ASN A 244 -6.29 6.78 20.28
C ASN A 244 -4.97 6.10 19.86
N PRO A 245 -5.06 4.95 19.15
CA PRO A 245 -3.89 4.20 18.71
C PRO A 245 -2.94 4.99 17.80
N TYR A 246 -3.45 6.04 17.16
CA TYR A 246 -2.68 6.88 16.25
C TYR A 246 -1.68 7.81 16.97
N LEU A 247 -1.66 7.82 18.31
CA LEU A 247 -0.63 8.50 19.11
C LEU A 247 0.73 7.80 19.07
N VAL A 248 0.78 6.54 18.62
CA VAL A 248 2.05 5.80 18.51
C VAL A 248 2.93 6.42 17.43
N ASN A 249 4.14 6.83 17.84
CA ASN A 249 5.18 7.27 16.93
C ASN A 249 6.30 6.21 16.85
N PHE A 250 6.32 5.46 15.76
CA PHE A 250 7.29 4.39 15.54
C PHE A 250 8.70 4.90 15.21
N LEU A 251 8.88 6.17 14.82
CA LEU A 251 10.20 6.72 14.46
C LEU A 251 11.17 6.78 15.64
N TYR A 252 10.66 6.82 16.87
CA TYR A 252 11.48 6.86 18.08
C TYR A 252 11.81 5.47 18.65
N LEU A 253 11.31 4.40 18.03
CA LEU A 253 11.60 3.04 18.46
C LEU A 253 13.00 2.60 18.04
N LYS A 254 13.65 1.85 18.93
CA LYS A 254 14.90 1.17 18.64
C LYS A 254 14.60 -0.23 18.12
N TYR A 255 15.59 -0.89 17.53
CA TYR A 255 15.44 -2.26 17.03
C TYR A 255 14.92 -3.23 18.11
N ASN A 256 15.39 -3.10 19.35
CA ASN A 256 14.95 -3.93 20.46
C ASN A 256 13.46 -3.77 20.80
N ASP A 257 12.87 -2.61 20.52
CA ASP A 257 11.43 -2.41 20.73
C ASP A 257 10.62 -3.24 19.71
N TYR A 258 11.06 -3.29 18.45
CA TYR A 258 10.45 -4.17 17.43
C TYR A 258 10.61 -5.66 17.78
N LEU A 259 11.74 -6.07 18.36
CA LEU A 259 11.90 -7.43 18.87
C LEU A 259 10.88 -7.74 19.97
N ARG A 260 10.73 -6.84 20.95
CA ARG A 260 9.76 -6.99 22.04
C ARG A 260 8.32 -7.06 21.53
N ILE A 261 7.96 -6.22 20.55
CA ILE A 261 6.64 -6.28 19.90
C ILE A 261 6.42 -7.68 19.32
N ARG A 262 7.39 -8.21 18.57
CA ARG A 262 7.29 -9.53 17.94
C ARG A 262 7.14 -10.64 18.97
N GLU A 263 7.97 -10.64 19.99
CA GLU A 263 7.91 -11.63 21.08
C GLU A 263 6.53 -11.63 21.73
N ALA A 264 5.98 -10.46 22.03
CA ALA A 264 4.64 -10.33 22.60
C ALA A 264 3.56 -10.88 21.66
N ILE A 265 3.59 -10.54 20.37
CA ILE A 265 2.60 -11.05 19.40
C ILE A 265 2.67 -12.57 19.28
N VAL A 266 3.87 -13.14 19.20
CA VAL A 266 4.07 -14.59 19.09
C VAL A 266 3.58 -15.30 20.35
N GLN A 267 3.84 -14.76 21.53
CA GLN A 267 3.31 -15.32 22.79
C GLN A 267 1.78 -15.39 22.77
N VAL A 268 1.10 -14.30 22.42
CA VAL A 268 -0.37 -14.25 22.35
C VAL A 268 -0.91 -15.22 21.28
N LEU A 269 -0.25 -15.32 20.12
CA LEU A 269 -0.62 -16.26 19.07
C LEU A 269 -0.55 -17.72 19.55
N LEU A 270 0.54 -18.08 20.24
CA LEU A 270 0.73 -19.43 20.77
C LEU A 270 -0.30 -19.78 21.85
N GLU A 271 -0.64 -18.83 22.72
CA GLU A 271 -1.69 -19.01 23.73
C GLU A 271 -3.07 -19.20 23.11
N THR A 272 -3.35 -18.49 22.02
CA THR A 272 -4.65 -18.56 21.33
C THR A 272 -4.80 -19.85 20.52
N THR A 273 -3.70 -20.43 20.04
CA THR A 273 -3.71 -21.67 19.23
C THR A 273 -3.74 -22.95 20.07
N ARG A 274 -3.37 -22.88 21.35
CA ARG A 274 -3.34 -24.04 22.27
C ARG A 274 -4.71 -24.37 22.90
N ARG A 275 -5.75 -23.61 22.59
CA ARG A 275 -7.13 -23.81 23.08
C ARG A 275 -8.05 -24.18 21.94
#